data_AF-A0A2K0XWG8-F1
#
_entry.id   AF-A0A2K0XWG8-F1
#
_cell.length_a   1.000
_cell.length_b   1.000
_cell.length_c   1.000
_cell.angle_alpha   90.00
_cell.angle_beta   90.00
_cell.angle_gamma   90.00
#
_symmetry.space_group_name_H-M   'P 1'
#
loop_
_entity.id
_entity.type
_entity.pdbx_description
1 polymer ?
#
loop_
_entity_poly.entity_id
_entity_poly.type
_entity_poly.pdbx_seq_one_letter_code
_entity_poly.pdbx_strand_id
1 'polypeptide(L)'
;MPIYTKDKLEQDISNKIVEYVANSASNMKQKEIDYINNSEYKWIYDDQIKRLELDIHKSILSLQAYYPKTYQYLNNFQLNCQLAVYWYQLTELELSLSTFFELNQRIYFLTDPRRDYYDWLPIYLKDGWLKAFGGVLLSEDFRFIQDGTMLIGDPYSCWKPFDIYLSNSRKKAKQAIESLVKKIPYAFIDIEIEGVEKQEKYITKGFPNLRVMIDCRKPDENPKEYDLILMCYYYDHRMFWVKDGDFINSIYEISNPQTMLDEYFLHVFSQTGEEYARFDFSPWASKL
;
A
#
# COMPACT_ATOMS: atom_id res chain seq x y z
N MET A 1 4.91 15.51 1.34
CA MET A 1 4.83 14.30 2.17
C MET A 1 6.22 13.79 2.60
N PRO A 2 6.79 14.35 3.69
CA PRO A 2 7.85 13.69 4.44
C PRO A 2 7.36 12.33 4.94
N ILE A 3 8.19 11.30 4.81
CA ILE A 3 7.87 9.96 5.34
C ILE A 3 7.94 10.02 6.87
N TYR A 4 7.01 9.36 7.57
CA TYR A 4 7.05 9.24 9.01
C TYR A 4 8.32 8.51 9.44
N THR A 5 9.19 9.22 10.14
CA THR A 5 10.50 8.72 10.59
C THR A 5 10.48 8.36 12.08
N LYS A 6 11.55 7.69 12.51
CA LYS A 6 11.80 7.44 13.93
C LYS A 6 11.85 8.74 14.74
N ASP A 7 12.59 9.75 14.26
CA ASP A 7 12.69 11.05 14.94
C ASP A 7 11.33 11.72 15.10
N LYS A 8 10.48 11.63 14.07
CA LYS A 8 9.12 12.16 14.11
C LYS A 8 8.26 11.42 15.13
N LEU A 9 8.37 10.10 15.22
CA LEU A 9 7.69 9.30 16.24
C LEU A 9 8.14 9.69 17.66
N GLU A 10 9.44 9.85 17.89
CA GLU A 10 9.98 10.29 19.19
C GLU A 10 9.51 11.70 19.58
N GLN A 11 9.43 12.60 18.60
CA GLN A 11 8.87 13.94 18.79
C GLN A 11 7.37 13.87 19.14
N ASP A 12 6.60 13.03 18.43
CA ASP A 12 5.16 12.87 18.68
C ASP A 12 4.87 12.24 20.05
N ILE A 13 5.74 11.34 20.53
CA ILE A 13 5.70 10.84 21.92
C ILE A 13 5.95 11.97 22.91
N SER A 14 7.00 12.77 22.68
CA SER A 14 7.35 13.91 23.54
C SER A 14 6.22 14.95 23.62
N ASN A 15 5.51 15.15 22.50
CA ASN A 15 4.36 16.04 22.38
C ASN A 15 3.04 15.41 22.86
N LYS A 16 3.06 14.16 23.34
CA LYS A 16 1.87 13.40 23.78
C LYS A 16 0.81 13.26 22.68
N ILE A 17 1.24 13.21 21.42
CA ILE A 17 0.40 12.84 20.29
C ILE A 17 0.35 11.32 20.19
N VAL A 18 1.48 10.62 20.36
CA VAL A 18 1.55 9.18 20.60
C VAL A 18 1.83 8.98 22.09
N GLU A 19 1.21 7.97 22.71
CA GLU A 19 1.38 7.75 24.16
C GLU A 19 2.72 7.06 24.46
N TYR A 20 3.01 5.99 23.72
CA TYR A 20 4.26 5.24 23.79
C TYR A 20 4.33 4.19 22.66
N VAL A 21 5.49 3.55 22.54
CA VAL A 21 5.71 2.37 21.69
C VAL A 21 5.84 1.13 22.57
N ALA A 22 5.07 0.10 22.26
CA ALA A 22 5.22 -1.22 22.86
C ALA A 22 6.03 -2.12 21.92
N ASN A 23 7.10 -2.75 22.44
CA ASN A 23 7.92 -3.71 21.71
C ASN A 23 7.51 -5.17 22.00
N SER A 24 6.61 -5.38 22.96
CA SER A 24 6.02 -6.67 23.31
C SER A 24 4.69 -6.43 24.02
N ALA A 25 3.82 -7.45 24.09
CA ALA A 25 2.57 -7.38 24.84
C ALA A 25 2.78 -6.98 26.31
N SER A 26 3.91 -7.39 26.91
CA SER A 26 4.25 -7.05 28.29
C SER A 26 4.58 -5.57 28.53
N ASN A 27 4.89 -4.81 27.46
CA ASN A 27 5.11 -3.38 27.56
C ASN A 27 3.82 -2.56 27.63
N MET A 28 2.66 -3.16 27.37
CA MET A 28 1.40 -2.45 27.45
C MET A 28 1.01 -2.15 28.90
N LYS A 29 0.47 -0.96 29.16
CA LYS A 29 0.04 -0.57 30.51
C LYS A 29 -1.34 -1.16 30.83
N GLN A 30 -1.61 -1.32 32.12
CA GLN A 30 -2.85 -1.92 32.62
C GLN A 30 -4.11 -1.22 32.08
N LYS A 31 -4.07 0.12 31.94
CA LYS A 31 -5.20 0.91 31.40
C LYS A 31 -5.63 0.43 30.01
N GLU A 32 -4.68 0.22 29.08
CA GLU A 32 -4.98 -0.25 27.74
C GLU A 32 -5.48 -1.70 27.75
N ILE A 33 -4.87 -2.55 28.57
CA ILE A 33 -5.27 -3.95 28.74
C ILE A 33 -6.72 -4.04 29.24
N ASP A 34 -7.07 -3.25 30.26
CA ASP A 34 -8.41 -3.22 30.84
C ASP A 34 -9.44 -2.73 29.81
N TYR A 35 -9.11 -1.69 29.05
CA TYR A 35 -9.99 -1.20 27.98
C TYR A 35 -10.23 -2.26 26.91
N ILE A 36 -9.17 -2.92 26.43
CA ILE A 36 -9.26 -3.96 25.39
C ILE A 36 -10.11 -5.13 25.88
N ASN A 37 -9.93 -5.57 27.12
CA ASN A 37 -10.68 -6.69 27.69
C ASN A 37 -12.18 -6.39 27.87
N ASN A 38 -12.54 -5.12 28.04
CA ASN A 38 -13.93 -4.68 28.15
C ASN A 38 -14.53 -4.20 26.81
N SER A 39 -13.76 -4.21 25.72
CA SER A 39 -14.20 -3.77 24.40
C SER A 39 -14.95 -4.87 23.65
N GLU A 40 -16.06 -4.51 23.00
CA GLU A 40 -16.76 -5.40 22.05
C GLU A 40 -15.89 -5.73 20.82
N TYR A 41 -14.84 -4.93 20.57
CA TYR A 41 -13.89 -5.10 19.47
C TYR A 41 -12.57 -5.74 19.90
N LYS A 42 -12.53 -6.43 21.06
CA LYS A 42 -11.33 -7.10 21.58
C LYS A 42 -10.56 -7.89 20.52
N TRP A 43 -11.27 -8.59 19.63
CA TRP A 43 -10.68 -9.41 18.58
C TRP A 43 -9.78 -8.61 17.61
N ILE A 44 -10.07 -7.32 17.36
CA ILE A 44 -9.24 -6.44 16.52
C ILE A 44 -7.92 -6.15 17.24
N TYR A 45 -7.98 -5.80 18.52
CA TYR A 45 -6.81 -5.48 19.32
C TYR A 45 -5.92 -6.70 19.56
N ASP A 46 -6.53 -7.85 19.86
CA ASP A 46 -5.80 -9.11 20.05
C ASP A 46 -5.03 -9.50 18.78
N ASP A 47 -5.56 -9.23 17.58
CA ASP A 47 -4.83 -9.44 16.33
C ASP A 47 -3.59 -8.54 16.23
N GLN A 48 -3.71 -7.24 16.53
CA GLN A 48 -2.57 -6.32 16.50
C GLN A 48 -1.51 -6.71 17.54
N ILE A 49 -1.91 -7.10 18.75
CA ILE A 49 -0.98 -7.51 19.81
C ILE A 49 -0.23 -8.78 19.44
N LYS A 50 -0.92 -9.77 18.84
CA LYS A 50 -0.26 -11.00 18.35
C LYS A 50 0.86 -10.70 17.34
N ARG A 51 0.78 -9.58 16.60
CA ARG A 51 1.86 -9.19 15.67
C ARG A 51 3.14 -8.77 16.36
N LEU A 52 3.09 -8.29 17.59
CA LEU A 52 4.30 -8.05 18.40
C LEU A 52 5.05 -9.35 18.73
N GLU A 53 4.34 -10.48 18.72
CA GLU A 53 4.91 -11.81 18.96
C GLU A 53 5.33 -12.51 17.65
N LEU A 54 4.98 -11.93 16.49
CA LEU A 54 5.39 -12.47 15.19
C LEU A 54 6.86 -12.16 14.96
N ASP A 55 7.63 -13.23 14.80
CA ASP A 55 8.97 -13.17 14.23
C ASP A 55 8.86 -12.74 12.77
N ILE A 56 9.14 -11.47 12.49
CA ILE A 56 9.06 -10.89 11.16
C ILE A 56 9.97 -11.62 10.17
N HIS A 57 11.09 -12.20 10.63
CA HIS A 57 11.96 -13.01 9.77
C HIS A 57 11.26 -14.27 9.27
N LYS A 58 10.41 -14.90 10.10
CA LYS A 58 9.56 -16.01 9.65
C LYS A 58 8.49 -15.55 8.67
N SER A 59 7.92 -14.37 8.89
CA SER A 59 6.90 -13.82 7.99
C SER A 59 7.49 -13.56 6.59
N ILE A 60 8.66 -12.93 6.50
CA ILE A 60 9.28 -12.60 5.20
C ILE A 60 9.85 -13.80 4.45
N LEU A 61 9.89 -15.01 5.03
CA LEU A 61 10.33 -16.22 4.31
C LEU A 61 9.55 -16.47 3.03
N SER A 62 8.28 -16.05 2.96
CA SER A 62 7.49 -16.18 1.72
C SER A 62 8.04 -15.34 0.57
N LEU A 63 8.74 -14.24 0.86
CA LEU A 63 9.39 -13.43 -0.16
C LEU A 63 10.52 -14.17 -0.86
N GLN A 64 11.18 -15.15 -0.22
CA GLN A 64 12.32 -15.85 -0.81
C GLN A 64 11.99 -16.48 -2.18
N ALA A 65 10.76 -16.98 -2.35
CA ALA A 65 10.33 -17.61 -3.60
C ALA A 65 9.91 -16.60 -4.68
N TYR A 66 9.43 -15.42 -4.29
CA TYR A 66 8.77 -14.48 -5.21
C TYR A 66 9.54 -13.16 -5.41
N TYR A 67 10.22 -12.69 -4.37
CA TYR A 67 10.95 -11.43 -4.28
C TYR A 67 12.33 -11.67 -3.61
N PRO A 68 13.21 -12.48 -4.24
CA PRO A 68 14.45 -12.93 -3.62
C PRO A 68 15.42 -11.79 -3.27
N LYS A 69 15.44 -10.69 -4.04
CA LYS A 69 16.36 -9.57 -3.76
C LYS A 69 15.91 -8.81 -2.51
N THR A 70 14.62 -8.49 -2.43
CA THR A 70 13.99 -7.87 -1.27
C THR A 70 14.16 -8.74 -0.04
N TYR A 71 13.90 -10.05 -0.15
CA TYR A 71 14.12 -11.00 0.93
C TYR A 71 15.56 -10.96 1.44
N GLN A 72 16.54 -11.09 0.55
CA GLN A 72 17.95 -11.10 0.93
C GLN A 72 18.34 -9.79 1.63
N TYR A 73 17.88 -8.66 1.13
CA TYR A 73 18.15 -7.36 1.73
C TYR A 73 17.57 -7.28 3.15
N LEU A 74 16.27 -7.52 3.31
CA LEU A 74 15.60 -7.42 4.60
C LEU A 74 16.11 -8.43 5.64
N ASN A 75 16.43 -9.65 5.21
CA ASN A 75 16.93 -10.69 6.10
C ASN A 75 18.33 -10.39 6.66
N ASN A 76 19.06 -9.41 6.11
CA ASN A 76 20.33 -8.96 6.66
C ASN A 76 20.17 -7.96 7.81
N PHE A 77 18.96 -7.43 8.04
CA PHE A 77 18.67 -6.49 9.13
C PHE A 77 17.96 -7.20 10.26
N GLN A 78 18.20 -6.79 11.51
CA GLN A 78 17.39 -7.23 12.63
C GLN A 78 16.10 -6.42 12.66
N LEU A 79 15.06 -6.96 12.05
CA LEU A 79 13.74 -6.33 12.00
C LEU A 79 12.90 -6.81 13.18
N ASN A 80 12.16 -5.89 13.81
CA ASN A 80 11.21 -6.22 14.87
C ASN A 80 9.91 -5.45 14.66
N CYS A 81 8.79 -6.14 14.85
CA CYS A 81 7.48 -5.48 14.89
C CYS A 81 7.33 -4.72 16.20
N GLN A 82 6.76 -3.52 16.11
CA GLN A 82 6.48 -2.62 17.21
C GLN A 82 5.04 -2.11 17.09
N LEU A 83 4.51 -1.60 18.19
CA LEU A 83 3.14 -1.10 18.25
C LEU A 83 3.12 0.32 18.78
N ALA A 84 2.65 1.26 17.96
CA ALA A 84 2.35 2.61 18.40
C ALA A 84 1.02 2.59 19.15
N VAL A 85 1.04 3.08 20.40
CA VAL A 85 -0.13 3.16 21.27
C VAL A 85 -0.62 4.59 21.30
N TYR A 86 -1.90 4.79 20.97
CA TYR A 86 -2.51 6.11 20.90
C TYR A 86 -3.94 6.10 21.42
N TRP A 87 -4.29 7.06 22.27
CA TRP A 87 -5.69 7.33 22.65
C TRP A 87 -6.24 8.49 21.83
N TYR A 88 -7.33 8.27 21.09
CA TYR A 88 -7.96 9.33 20.31
C TYR A 88 -8.62 10.36 21.24
N GLN A 89 -8.00 11.53 21.34
CA GLN A 89 -8.32 12.54 22.35
C GLN A 89 -9.67 13.24 22.14
N LEU A 90 -10.22 13.25 20.91
CA LEU A 90 -11.49 13.93 20.64
C LEU A 90 -12.70 13.20 21.23
N THR A 91 -12.60 11.88 21.44
CA THR A 91 -13.64 11.09 22.10
C THR A 91 -13.20 10.53 23.45
N GLU A 92 -11.90 10.58 23.79
CA GLU A 92 -11.27 9.95 24.95
C GLU A 92 -11.61 8.44 25.13
N LEU A 93 -12.17 7.82 24.11
CA LEU A 93 -12.86 6.53 24.21
C LEU A 93 -12.42 5.52 23.16
N GLU A 94 -11.42 5.84 22.33
CA GLU A 94 -10.94 4.94 21.29
C GLU A 94 -9.43 4.78 21.37
N LEU A 95 -9.00 3.54 21.56
CA LEU A 95 -7.60 3.14 21.52
C LEU A 95 -7.23 2.78 20.08
N SER A 96 -6.14 3.34 19.57
CA SER A 96 -5.55 2.94 18.30
C SER A 96 -4.22 2.25 18.56
N LEU A 97 -4.08 1.07 17.96
CA LEU A 97 -2.88 0.25 17.99
C LEU A 97 -2.40 0.06 16.56
N SER A 98 -1.32 0.74 16.18
CA SER A 98 -0.76 0.66 14.82
C SER A 98 0.54 -0.12 14.81
N THR A 99 0.54 -1.27 14.13
CA THR A 99 1.72 -2.12 14.00
C THR A 99 2.67 -1.55 12.95
N PHE A 100 3.97 -1.54 13.24
CA PHE A 100 4.99 -1.10 12.29
C PHE A 100 6.33 -1.81 12.52
N PHE A 101 7.28 -1.63 11.61
CA PHE A 101 8.70 -1.88 11.88
C PHE A 101 9.54 -0.68 11.43
N GLU A 102 10.70 -0.50 12.07
CA GLU A 102 11.69 0.51 11.70
C GLU A 102 12.76 -0.09 10.78
N LEU A 103 13.10 0.63 9.71
CA LEU A 103 14.26 0.32 8.88
C LEU A 103 14.81 1.62 8.30
N ASN A 104 16.13 1.82 8.36
CA ASN A 104 16.81 3.00 7.81
C ASN A 104 16.19 4.35 8.23
N GLN A 105 15.84 4.49 9.52
CA GLN A 105 15.16 5.68 10.10
C GLN A 105 13.72 5.92 9.63
N ARG A 106 13.14 5.01 8.83
CA ARG A 106 11.76 5.07 8.35
C ARG A 106 10.85 4.14 9.15
N ILE A 107 9.60 4.55 9.29
CA ILE A 107 8.53 3.74 9.88
C ILE A 107 7.68 3.14 8.76
N TYR A 108 7.60 1.81 8.74
CA TYR A 108 6.79 1.04 7.80
C TYR A 108 5.59 0.45 8.54
N PHE A 109 4.41 1.02 8.31
CA PHE A 109 3.18 0.55 8.96
C PHE A 109 2.68 -0.73 8.29
N LEU A 110 2.20 -1.66 9.09
CA LEU A 110 1.66 -2.95 8.64
C LEU A 110 0.14 -2.95 8.73
N THR A 111 -0.52 -3.44 7.68
CA THR A 111 -1.98 -3.67 7.67
C THR A 111 -2.32 -5.15 7.75
N ASP A 112 -3.61 -5.47 7.81
CA ASP A 112 -4.09 -6.82 8.05
C ASP A 112 -3.89 -7.76 6.84
N PRO A 113 -3.16 -8.89 6.96
CA PRO A 113 -3.07 -9.89 5.90
C PRO A 113 -4.33 -10.76 5.86
N ARG A 114 -5.49 -10.18 5.55
CA ARG A 114 -6.72 -10.97 5.39
C ARG A 114 -6.74 -11.72 4.07
N ARG A 115 -6.07 -12.88 4.03
CA ARG A 115 -5.83 -13.67 2.81
C ARG A 115 -7.09 -14.12 2.09
N ASP A 116 -8.16 -14.40 2.83
CA ASP A 116 -9.41 -14.98 2.29
C ASP A 116 -10.15 -14.02 1.34
N TYR A 117 -9.78 -12.73 1.34
CA TYR A 117 -10.36 -11.74 0.42
C TYR A 117 -9.56 -11.53 -0.86
N TYR A 118 -8.43 -12.24 -1.06
CA TYR A 118 -7.47 -11.96 -2.13
C TYR A 118 -7.19 -13.15 -3.07
N ASP A 119 -8.11 -14.12 -3.15
CA ASP A 119 -7.98 -15.30 -4.01
C ASP A 119 -7.85 -14.97 -5.51
N TRP A 120 -8.28 -13.78 -5.90
CA TRP A 120 -8.19 -13.25 -7.25
C TRP A 120 -6.83 -12.60 -7.57
N LEU A 121 -5.93 -12.40 -6.60
CA LEU A 121 -4.60 -11.88 -6.89
C LEU A 121 -3.68 -12.94 -7.50
N PRO A 122 -2.71 -12.54 -8.33
CA PRO A 122 -1.58 -13.39 -8.68
C PRO A 122 -0.89 -13.98 -7.44
N ILE A 123 -0.47 -15.24 -7.55
CA ILE A 123 0.16 -16.00 -6.45
C ILE A 123 1.36 -15.25 -5.85
N TYR A 124 2.18 -14.58 -6.66
CA TYR A 124 3.35 -13.84 -6.16
C TYR A 124 2.95 -12.67 -5.25
N LEU A 125 1.78 -12.05 -5.43
CA LEU A 125 1.25 -11.03 -4.52
C LEU A 125 0.58 -11.66 -3.30
N LYS A 126 -0.30 -12.64 -3.50
CA LYS A 126 -1.07 -13.29 -2.42
C LYS A 126 -0.17 -14.09 -1.48
N ASP A 127 0.59 -15.04 -2.03
CA ASP A 127 1.41 -15.98 -1.26
C ASP A 127 2.85 -15.47 -1.07
N GLY A 128 3.25 -14.41 -1.76
CA GLY A 128 4.51 -13.71 -1.51
C GLY A 128 4.32 -12.52 -0.57
N TRP A 129 3.90 -11.37 -1.13
CA TRP A 129 3.88 -10.09 -0.43
C TRP A 129 2.87 -10.03 0.72
N LEU A 130 1.59 -10.31 0.44
CA LEU A 130 0.54 -10.27 1.46
C LEU A 130 0.77 -11.31 2.55
N LYS A 131 1.37 -12.46 2.20
CA LYS A 131 1.78 -13.47 3.18
C LYS A 131 2.90 -12.97 4.09
N ALA A 132 3.84 -12.20 3.56
CA ALA A 132 4.98 -11.66 4.30
C ALA A 132 4.61 -10.53 5.24
N PHE A 133 3.77 -9.59 4.78
CA PHE A 133 3.54 -8.34 5.47
C PHE A 133 2.07 -7.98 5.69
N GLY A 134 1.15 -8.64 4.98
CA GLY A 134 -0.14 -8.01 4.67
C GLY A 134 0.10 -6.84 3.74
N GLY A 135 -0.40 -5.64 4.08
CA GLY A 135 0.04 -4.40 3.44
C GLY A 135 1.19 -3.75 4.21
N VAL A 136 2.07 -3.06 3.47
CA VAL A 136 3.11 -2.19 4.02
C VAL A 136 2.91 -0.78 3.49
N LEU A 137 2.82 0.18 4.40
CA LEU A 137 2.45 1.54 4.09
C LEU A 137 3.49 2.53 4.62
N LEU A 138 3.78 3.54 3.81
CA LEU A 138 4.44 4.75 4.24
C LEU A 138 3.38 5.83 4.41
N SER A 139 3.41 6.53 5.54
CA SER A 139 2.50 7.64 5.85
C SER A 139 3.32 8.84 6.31
N GLU A 140 2.75 10.04 6.28
CA GLU A 140 3.30 11.23 6.95
C GLU A 140 2.83 11.34 8.40
N ASP A 141 1.78 10.60 8.75
CA ASP A 141 1.15 10.62 10.06
C ASP A 141 0.74 9.20 10.45
N PHE A 142 1.09 8.78 11.67
CA PHE A 142 0.69 7.49 12.21
C PHE A 142 -0.84 7.32 12.33
N ARG A 143 -1.61 8.42 12.36
CA ARG A 143 -3.08 8.38 12.43
C ARG A 143 -3.75 8.12 11.09
N PHE A 144 -3.13 8.58 10.00
CA PHE A 144 -3.70 8.51 8.65
C PHE A 144 -3.03 7.42 7.81
N ILE A 145 -2.68 6.29 8.43
CA ILE A 145 -2.13 5.14 7.70
C ILE A 145 -3.03 4.69 6.54
N GLN A 146 -4.35 4.86 6.66
CA GLN A 146 -5.32 4.50 5.61
C GLN A 146 -5.22 5.40 4.36
N ASP A 147 -4.65 6.60 4.48
CA ASP A 147 -4.38 7.53 3.37
C ASP A 147 -2.90 7.52 2.94
N GLY A 148 -2.07 6.63 3.51
CA GLY A 148 -0.65 6.51 3.22
C GLY A 148 -0.35 6.17 1.76
N THR A 149 0.82 6.60 1.27
CA THR A 149 1.32 6.24 -0.08
C THR A 149 1.81 4.80 -0.05
N MET A 150 1.05 3.91 -0.67
CA MET A 150 1.16 2.47 -0.48
C MET A 150 2.31 1.88 -1.32
N LEU A 151 3.07 0.95 -0.73
CA LEU A 151 4.09 0.18 -1.44
C LEU A 151 3.46 -1.01 -2.20
N ILE A 152 2.45 -1.65 -1.62
CA ILE A 152 1.33 -2.26 -2.34
C ILE A 152 0.10 -1.94 -1.52
N GLY A 153 -0.91 -1.35 -2.15
CA GLY A 153 -2.14 -1.07 -1.45
C GLY A 153 -2.92 -2.26 -1.00
N ASP A 154 -3.79 -2.06 0.00
CA ASP A 154 -4.94 -2.94 0.15
C ASP A 154 -5.73 -2.88 -1.17
N PRO A 155 -5.83 -3.99 -1.90
CA PRO A 155 -6.58 -4.04 -3.16
C PRO A 155 -8.07 -3.69 -3.02
N TYR A 156 -8.61 -3.65 -1.79
CA TYR A 156 -9.96 -3.21 -1.46
C TYR A 156 -10.07 -1.70 -1.14
N SER A 157 -8.97 -0.95 -1.05
CA SER A 157 -9.02 0.48 -0.77
C SER A 157 -9.77 1.22 -1.88
N CYS A 158 -11.01 1.59 -1.56
CA CYS A 158 -12.02 1.97 -2.51
C CYS A 158 -11.72 3.32 -3.20
N TRP A 159 -11.49 3.26 -4.52
CA TRP A 159 -12.10 4.11 -5.56
C TRP A 159 -11.88 5.63 -5.61
N LYS A 160 -11.59 6.33 -4.51
CA LYS A 160 -11.29 7.77 -4.52
C LYS A 160 -10.05 8.23 -5.31
N PRO A 161 -9.04 7.40 -5.65
CA PRO A 161 -7.83 7.90 -6.31
C PRO A 161 -8.02 8.35 -7.76
N PHE A 162 -8.93 7.79 -8.57
CA PHE A 162 -8.95 8.18 -9.99
C PHE A 162 -9.61 9.54 -10.26
N ASP A 163 -10.59 9.95 -9.45
CA ASP A 163 -11.25 11.25 -9.62
C ASP A 163 -10.27 12.42 -9.42
N ILE A 164 -9.28 12.28 -8.52
CA ILE A 164 -8.24 13.29 -8.35
C ILE A 164 -7.27 13.32 -9.55
N TYR A 165 -7.10 12.20 -10.25
CA TYR A 165 -6.22 12.07 -11.41
C TYR A 165 -6.89 12.51 -12.73
N LEU A 166 -8.22 12.55 -12.75
CA LEU A 166 -9.01 12.91 -13.92
C LEU A 166 -9.61 14.30 -13.72
N SER A 167 -9.07 15.30 -14.41
CA SER A 167 -9.52 16.70 -14.27
C SER A 167 -11.06 16.85 -14.28
N ASN A 168 -11.60 17.68 -13.38
CA ASN A 168 -13.04 17.93 -13.11
C ASN A 168 -13.94 18.31 -14.30
N SER A 169 -13.45 18.32 -15.54
CA SER A 169 -14.28 18.55 -16.73
C SER A 169 -14.75 17.22 -17.35
N ARG A 170 -16.07 17.07 -17.53
CA ARG A 170 -16.69 15.88 -18.14
C ARG A 170 -16.08 15.51 -19.50
N LYS A 171 -15.67 16.50 -20.30
CA LYS A 171 -15.09 16.29 -21.64
C LYS A 171 -13.70 15.63 -21.56
N LYS A 172 -12.82 16.09 -20.67
CA LYS A 172 -11.48 15.51 -20.49
C LYS A 172 -11.55 14.14 -19.83
N ALA A 173 -12.44 13.97 -18.84
CA ALA A 173 -12.68 12.65 -18.22
C ALA A 173 -13.15 11.63 -19.28
N LYS A 174 -14.11 11.99 -20.14
CA LYS A 174 -14.55 11.13 -21.24
C LYS A 174 -13.41 10.76 -22.19
N GLN A 175 -12.59 11.72 -22.60
CA GLN A 175 -11.44 11.46 -23.48
C GLN A 175 -10.39 10.55 -22.83
N ALA A 176 -10.08 10.78 -21.56
CA ALA A 176 -9.15 9.94 -20.80
C ALA A 176 -9.70 8.51 -20.65
N ILE A 177 -10.99 8.37 -20.35
CA ILE A 177 -11.68 7.07 -20.29
C ILE A 177 -11.61 6.35 -21.63
N GLU A 178 -11.96 7.02 -22.73
CA GLU A 178 -11.87 6.45 -24.09
C GLU A 178 -10.43 6.04 -24.46
N SER A 179 -9.43 6.84 -24.07
CA SER A 179 -8.02 6.51 -24.27
C SER A 179 -7.61 5.28 -23.46
N LEU A 180 -8.06 5.19 -22.20
CA LEU A 180 -7.76 4.08 -21.31
C LEU A 180 -8.38 2.77 -21.79
N VAL A 181 -9.66 2.76 -22.19
CA VAL A 181 -10.32 1.55 -22.72
C VAL A 181 -9.56 0.96 -23.91
N LYS A 182 -9.03 1.82 -24.80
CA LYS A 182 -8.29 1.39 -25.99
C LYS A 182 -6.92 0.78 -25.67
N LYS A 183 -6.28 1.22 -24.58
CA LYS A 183 -4.92 0.82 -24.19
C LYS A 183 -4.89 -0.28 -23.13
N ILE A 184 -5.83 -0.25 -22.21
CA ILE A 184 -5.97 -1.15 -21.07
C ILE A 184 -7.34 -1.85 -21.17
N PRO A 185 -7.39 -3.03 -21.81
CA PRO A 185 -8.61 -3.82 -21.88
C PRO A 185 -9.19 -4.13 -20.49
N TYR A 186 -10.52 -4.22 -20.41
CA TYR A 186 -11.27 -4.62 -19.20
C TYR A 186 -11.28 -3.62 -18.03
N ALA A 187 -10.58 -2.50 -18.06
CA ALA A 187 -10.50 -1.55 -16.93
C ALA A 187 -11.87 -1.06 -16.39
N PHE A 188 -12.91 -1.04 -17.23
CA PHE A 188 -14.22 -0.43 -16.95
C PHE A 188 -15.38 -1.40 -16.76
N ILE A 189 -15.08 -2.70 -16.66
CA ILE A 189 -16.10 -3.75 -16.67
C ILE A 189 -16.17 -4.42 -15.31
N ASP A 190 -17.41 -4.54 -14.80
CA ASP A 190 -17.72 -5.14 -13.50
C ASP A 190 -18.33 -6.56 -13.64
N ILE A 191 -18.37 -7.11 -14.86
CA ILE A 191 -19.00 -8.39 -15.21
C ILE A 191 -18.17 -9.18 -16.20
N GLU A 192 -18.07 -10.50 -16.08
CA GLU A 192 -17.29 -11.40 -16.97
C GLU A 192 -17.68 -11.28 -18.46
N ILE A 193 -17.09 -10.32 -19.18
CA ILE A 193 -17.29 -10.13 -20.62
C ILE A 193 -15.94 -10.18 -21.32
N GLU A 194 -15.71 -11.27 -22.05
CA GLU A 194 -14.39 -11.62 -22.59
C GLU A 194 -13.94 -10.80 -23.81
N GLY A 195 -14.80 -9.99 -24.45
CA GLY A 195 -14.47 -9.32 -25.73
C GLY A 195 -14.51 -7.79 -25.73
N VAL A 196 -13.43 -7.13 -26.20
CA VAL A 196 -13.23 -5.66 -26.28
C VAL A 196 -14.40 -4.92 -26.95
N GLU A 197 -14.91 -5.45 -28.07
CA GLU A 197 -16.02 -4.83 -28.83
C GLU A 197 -17.36 -4.86 -28.09
N LYS A 198 -17.52 -5.77 -27.12
CA LYS A 198 -18.72 -5.83 -26.27
C LYS A 198 -18.59 -4.91 -25.07
N GLN A 199 -17.37 -4.49 -24.68
CA GLN A 199 -17.09 -3.71 -23.47
C GLN A 199 -17.74 -2.33 -23.49
N GLU A 200 -17.78 -1.67 -24.66
CA GLU A 200 -18.36 -0.33 -24.81
C GLU A 200 -19.83 -0.25 -24.36
N LYS A 201 -20.57 -1.37 -24.45
CA LYS A 201 -21.98 -1.46 -24.06
C LYS A 201 -22.19 -1.65 -22.55
N TYR A 202 -21.16 -2.09 -21.83
CA TYR A 202 -21.24 -2.43 -20.40
C TYR A 202 -20.29 -1.57 -19.55
N ILE A 203 -19.88 -0.40 -20.05
CA ILE A 203 -19.10 0.57 -19.29
C ILE A 203 -19.87 0.95 -18.04
N THR A 204 -19.30 0.61 -16.88
CA THR A 204 -19.83 1.04 -15.59
C THR A 204 -19.26 2.41 -15.22
N LYS A 205 -19.82 3.04 -14.17
CA LYS A 205 -19.23 4.27 -13.64
C LYS A 205 -17.94 3.94 -12.89
N GLY A 206 -16.84 4.59 -13.24
CA GLY A 206 -15.52 4.42 -12.63
C GLY A 206 -14.72 3.26 -13.24
N PHE A 207 -13.77 2.70 -12.49
CA PHE A 207 -12.77 1.73 -12.98
C PHE A 207 -12.84 0.41 -12.17
N PRO A 208 -13.95 -0.37 -12.26
CA PRO A 208 -14.17 -1.54 -11.43
C PRO A 208 -13.05 -2.55 -11.44
N ASN A 209 -12.41 -2.76 -12.59
CA ASN A 209 -11.37 -3.77 -12.74
C ASN A 209 -9.96 -3.23 -12.52
N LEU A 210 -9.76 -1.91 -12.39
CA LEU A 210 -8.44 -1.31 -12.27
C LEU A 210 -8.13 -1.02 -10.80
N ARG A 211 -6.95 -1.41 -10.34
CA ARG A 211 -6.44 -1.10 -9.00
C ARG A 211 -5.14 -0.34 -9.10
N VAL A 212 -4.96 0.68 -8.27
CA VAL A 212 -3.64 1.30 -8.06
C VAL A 212 -2.88 0.41 -7.09
N MET A 213 -1.84 -0.25 -7.59
CA MET A 213 -0.94 -1.07 -6.80
C MET A 213 0.11 -0.21 -6.10
N ILE A 214 0.73 0.69 -6.85
CA ILE A 214 1.79 1.58 -6.36
C ILE A 214 1.42 3.02 -6.70
N ASP A 215 1.60 3.92 -5.75
CA ASP A 215 1.42 5.35 -5.88
C ASP A 215 2.71 6.08 -5.46
N CYS A 216 3.42 6.62 -6.45
CA CYS A 216 4.72 7.27 -6.28
C CYS A 216 4.64 8.80 -6.40
N ARG A 217 3.61 9.44 -5.85
CA ARG A 217 3.49 10.91 -5.88
C ARG A 217 4.66 11.63 -5.19
N LYS A 218 5.22 12.66 -5.85
CA LYS A 218 6.18 13.57 -5.21
C LYS A 218 5.47 14.44 -4.16
N PRO A 219 6.07 14.61 -2.98
CA PRO A 219 5.75 15.64 -1.99
C PRO A 219 5.66 17.06 -2.57
N ASP A 220 4.52 17.72 -2.34
CA ASP A 220 4.39 19.17 -2.12
C ASP A 220 4.36 20.14 -3.31
N GLU A 221 4.66 19.77 -4.56
CA GLU A 221 4.51 20.71 -5.69
C GLU A 221 3.96 20.07 -6.97
N ASN A 222 2.85 20.63 -7.46
CA ASN A 222 2.10 20.28 -8.67
C ASN A 222 1.55 18.82 -8.71
N PRO A 223 0.22 18.60 -8.76
CA PRO A 223 -0.38 17.26 -8.88
C PRO A 223 -0.16 16.61 -10.27
N LYS A 224 0.97 16.86 -10.92
CA LYS A 224 1.27 16.53 -12.32
C LYS A 224 2.50 15.66 -12.54
N GLU A 225 3.30 15.35 -11.50
CA GLU A 225 4.46 14.46 -11.65
C GLU A 225 4.44 13.34 -10.61
N TYR A 226 3.81 12.24 -10.98
CA TYR A 226 3.74 11.03 -10.15
C TYR A 226 3.71 9.78 -11.04
N ASP A 227 4.23 8.68 -10.52
CA ASP A 227 4.11 7.38 -11.18
C ASP A 227 3.04 6.54 -10.49
N LEU A 228 2.20 5.87 -11.29
CA LEU A 228 1.29 4.86 -10.77
C LEU A 228 1.59 3.51 -11.42
N ILE A 229 1.56 2.45 -10.63
CA ILE A 229 1.40 1.09 -11.17
C ILE A 229 -0.05 0.69 -10.98
N LEU A 230 -0.70 0.39 -12.09
CA LEU A 230 -2.07 -0.06 -12.18
C LEU A 230 -2.09 -1.56 -12.44
N MET A 231 -3.08 -2.28 -11.92
CA MET A 231 -3.28 -3.71 -12.20
C MET A 231 -4.74 -3.98 -12.53
N CYS A 232 -4.99 -4.80 -13.54
CA CYS A 232 -6.30 -5.36 -13.83
C CYS A 232 -6.60 -6.52 -12.86
N TYR A 233 -7.48 -6.32 -11.88
CA TYR A 233 -7.53 -7.19 -10.70
C TYR A 233 -8.22 -8.54 -10.89
N TYR A 234 -9.11 -8.68 -11.88
CA TYR A 234 -9.95 -9.89 -12.04
C TYR A 234 -9.68 -10.70 -13.31
N TYR A 235 -9.13 -10.07 -14.36
CA TYR A 235 -9.10 -10.67 -15.70
C TYR A 235 -7.76 -11.27 -16.07
N ASP A 236 -6.76 -10.42 -16.24
CA ASP A 236 -5.50 -10.80 -16.83
C ASP A 236 -4.30 -10.41 -15.96
N HIS A 237 -4.55 -9.73 -14.84
CA HIS A 237 -3.54 -9.28 -13.88
C HIS A 237 -2.38 -8.51 -14.52
N ARG A 238 -2.60 -7.97 -15.72
CA ARG A 238 -1.60 -7.15 -16.38
C ARG A 238 -1.40 -5.86 -15.60
N MET A 239 -0.14 -5.44 -15.57
CA MET A 239 0.26 -4.23 -14.87
C MET A 239 0.66 -3.16 -15.87
N PHE A 240 0.31 -1.92 -15.53
CA PHE A 240 0.52 -0.76 -16.37
C PHE A 240 1.16 0.36 -15.57
N TRP A 241 2.23 0.94 -16.08
CA TRP A 241 2.82 2.13 -15.51
C TRP A 241 2.26 3.37 -16.19
N VAL A 242 1.66 4.25 -15.39
CA VAL A 242 1.33 5.61 -15.81
C VAL A 242 2.44 6.53 -15.34
N LYS A 243 3.22 7.02 -16.30
CA LYS A 243 4.34 7.91 -16.03
C LYS A 243 3.86 9.35 -15.94
N ASP A 244 4.32 10.06 -14.91
CA ASP A 244 4.01 11.48 -14.67
C ASP A 244 2.51 11.79 -14.69
N GLY A 245 1.67 10.83 -14.29
CA GLY A 245 0.21 10.98 -14.28
C GLY A 245 -0.43 11.17 -15.66
N ASP A 246 0.28 10.90 -16.77
CA ASP A 246 -0.24 11.07 -18.12
C ASP A 246 -0.93 9.80 -18.64
N PHE A 247 -2.21 9.68 -18.28
CA PHE A 247 -3.14 8.65 -18.73
C PHE A 247 -3.46 8.69 -20.25
N ILE A 248 -2.89 9.63 -21.01
CA ILE A 248 -3.13 9.75 -22.44
C ILE A 248 -1.93 9.23 -23.22
N ASN A 249 -0.73 9.75 -23.00
CA ASN A 249 0.43 9.44 -23.85
C ASN A 249 1.49 8.58 -23.18
N SER A 250 1.41 8.42 -21.86
CA SER A 250 2.51 7.87 -21.05
C SER A 250 2.04 6.68 -20.21
N ILE A 251 1.28 5.79 -20.85
CA ILE A 251 0.92 4.48 -20.30
C ILE A 251 1.78 3.42 -20.97
N TYR A 252 2.41 2.60 -20.15
CA TYR A 252 3.28 1.52 -20.57
C TYR A 252 2.82 0.21 -19.94
N GLU A 253 2.85 -0.88 -20.70
CA GLU A 253 2.64 -2.22 -20.15
C GLU A 253 3.93 -2.70 -19.50
N ILE A 254 3.80 -3.26 -18.29
CA ILE A 254 4.92 -3.82 -17.55
C ILE A 254 5.11 -5.29 -17.93
N SER A 255 6.26 -5.58 -18.53
CA SER A 255 6.77 -6.92 -18.71
C SER A 255 7.39 -7.45 -17.40
N ASN A 256 7.18 -8.73 -17.11
CA ASN A 256 7.69 -9.38 -15.90
C ASN A 256 7.41 -8.59 -14.59
N PRO A 257 6.13 -8.41 -14.21
CA PRO A 257 5.76 -7.56 -13.08
C PRO A 257 6.37 -7.99 -11.75
N GLN A 258 6.54 -9.30 -11.54
CA GLN A 258 7.14 -9.83 -10.31
C GLN A 258 8.58 -9.35 -10.10
N THR A 259 9.40 -9.34 -11.16
CA THR A 259 10.80 -8.87 -11.05
C THR A 259 10.85 -7.36 -10.84
N MET A 260 9.99 -6.60 -11.54
CA MET A 260 9.86 -5.16 -11.34
C MET A 260 9.50 -4.83 -9.88
N LEU A 261 8.54 -5.56 -9.31
CA LEU A 261 8.11 -5.35 -7.93
C LEU A 261 9.20 -5.70 -6.92
N ASP A 262 9.97 -6.78 -7.13
CA ASP A 262 11.12 -7.09 -6.27
C ASP A 262 12.14 -5.94 -6.23
N GLU A 263 12.45 -5.36 -7.38
CA GLU A 263 13.40 -4.24 -7.48
C GLU A 263 12.83 -2.96 -6.89
N TYR A 264 11.53 -2.71 -7.08
CA TYR A 264 10.83 -1.59 -6.48
C TYR A 264 10.84 -1.67 -4.95
N PHE A 265 10.53 -2.84 -4.37
CA PHE A 265 10.57 -3.00 -2.91
C PHE A 265 11.98 -2.88 -2.36
N LEU A 266 12.97 -3.49 -3.03
CA LEU A 266 14.37 -3.31 -2.67
C LEU A 266 14.74 -1.82 -2.65
N HIS A 267 14.41 -1.09 -3.72
CA HIS A 267 14.66 0.36 -3.81
C HIS A 267 14.04 1.09 -2.62
N VAL A 268 12.76 0.83 -2.33
CA VAL A 268 12.05 1.48 -1.23
C VAL A 268 12.65 1.18 0.14
N PHE A 269 12.96 -0.08 0.44
CA PHE A 269 13.52 -0.49 1.72
C PHE A 269 15.00 -0.09 1.87
N SER A 270 15.69 0.19 0.76
CA SER A 270 17.09 0.64 0.76
C SER A 270 17.24 2.14 1.06
N GLN A 271 16.20 2.93 0.88
CA GLN A 271 16.25 4.36 1.13
C GLN A 271 16.35 4.67 2.63
N THR A 272 16.91 5.84 2.97
CA THR A 272 17.18 6.27 4.35
C THR A 272 16.48 7.60 4.66
N GLY A 273 16.06 7.79 5.92
CA GLY A 273 15.47 9.04 6.40
C GLY A 273 14.25 9.47 5.61
N GLU A 274 14.11 10.76 5.31
CA GLU A 274 12.95 11.30 4.56
C GLU A 274 13.13 11.32 3.04
N GLU A 275 14.32 10.97 2.51
CA GLU A 275 14.67 11.16 1.10
C GLU A 275 13.87 10.27 0.15
N TYR A 276 12.86 10.79 -0.54
CA TYR A 276 12.11 10.02 -1.52
C TYR A 276 12.75 10.06 -2.92
N ALA A 277 13.36 8.95 -3.33
CA ALA A 277 13.83 8.77 -4.71
C ALA A 277 12.77 8.06 -5.56
N ARG A 278 12.44 8.62 -6.74
CA ARG A 278 11.57 7.94 -7.72
C ARG A 278 12.25 6.69 -8.24
N PHE A 279 11.50 5.60 -8.31
CA PHE A 279 11.93 4.37 -8.95
C PHE A 279 11.74 4.47 -10.46
N ASP A 280 12.71 4.03 -11.25
CA ASP A 280 12.59 3.98 -12.71
C ASP A 280 12.00 2.64 -13.15
N PHE A 281 10.75 2.67 -13.61
CA PHE A 281 10.05 1.49 -14.13
C PHE A 281 10.41 1.18 -15.60
N SER A 282 11.13 2.07 -16.29
CA SER A 282 11.45 1.97 -17.71
C SER A 282 12.09 0.63 -18.14
N PRO A 283 12.96 -0.02 -17.34
CA PRO A 283 13.56 -1.31 -17.73
C PRO A 283 12.55 -2.43 -17.99
N TRP A 284 11.34 -2.34 -17.40
CA TRP A 284 10.28 -3.34 -17.56
C TRP A 284 9.13 -2.86 -18.44
N ALA A 285 9.17 -1.60 -18.88
CA ALA A 285 8.01 -0.94 -19.47
C ALA A 285 8.11 -0.86 -20.99
N SER A 286 7.09 -1.35 -21.69
CA SER A 286 6.93 -1.17 -23.14
C SER A 286 5.74 -0.26 -23.41
N LYS A 287 5.90 0.71 -24.31
CA LYS A 287 4.85 1.67 -24.64
C LYS A 287 3.66 0.96 -25.30
N LEU A 288 2.45 1.25 -24.80
CA LEU A 288 1.18 0.83 -25.39
C LEU A 288 0.76 1.73 -26.57
#